data_AF-A0A060CD10-F1
#
_entry.id   AF-A0A060CD10-F1
#
_cell.length_a   1.000
_cell.length_b   1.000
_cell.length_c   1.000
_cell.angle_alpha   90.00
_cell.angle_beta   90.00
_cell.angle_gamma   90.00
#
_symmetry.space_group_name_H-M   'P 1'
#
loop_
_entity.id
_entity.type
_entity.pdbx_description
1 polymer ?
#
loop_
_entity_poly.entity_id
_entity_poly.type
_entity_poly.pdbx_seq_one_letter_code
_entity_poly.pdbx_strand_id
1 'polypeptide(L)'
;WITEDDFKEMASYGLNFVRIPIGYWAFKTLDSDPYVQGQTEYLEKALGWCQTYGLKAWIDLHGVPGSQNGFDNSGLRDQINWQSQESYIDLTLEVLSEISTKYSTSQYSDVVIGIELVNEPLGPSLNKMKLFNIMKMVIMSLETMVMFQLLFMM
;
A
#
# COMPACT_ATOMS: atom_id res chain seq x y z
N TRP A 1 2.72 -17.70 -5.61
CA TRP A 1 2.08 -17.44 -6.92
C TRP A 1 3.10 -16.80 -7.82
N ILE A 2 3.50 -15.56 -7.54
CA ILE A 2 4.64 -14.90 -8.19
C ILE A 2 5.96 -15.38 -7.57
N THR A 3 6.98 -15.51 -8.40
CA THR A 3 8.34 -15.95 -8.10
C THR A 3 9.37 -15.04 -8.78
N GLU A 4 10.66 -15.32 -8.57
CA GLU A 4 11.73 -14.55 -9.22
C GLU A 4 11.70 -14.64 -10.76
N ASP A 5 11.33 -15.80 -11.30
CA ASP A 5 11.30 -16.03 -12.74
C ASP A 5 10.31 -15.08 -13.45
N ASP A 6 9.20 -14.72 -12.79
CA ASP A 6 8.24 -13.74 -13.32
C ASP A 6 8.88 -12.36 -13.46
N PHE A 7 9.71 -11.93 -12.50
CA PHE A 7 10.39 -10.63 -12.55
C PHE A 7 11.48 -10.60 -13.63
N LYS A 8 12.21 -11.71 -13.76
CA LYS A 8 13.17 -11.90 -14.84
C LYS A 8 12.50 -11.84 -16.21
N GLU A 9 11.36 -12.49 -16.36
CA GLU A 9 10.59 -12.49 -17.61
C GLU A 9 10.07 -11.08 -17.93
N MET A 10 9.47 -10.37 -16.97
CA MET A 10 9.02 -8.99 -17.13
C MET A 10 10.15 -8.07 -17.64
N ALA A 11 11.33 -8.15 -17.02
CA ALA A 11 12.49 -7.38 -17.46
C ALA A 11 12.97 -7.78 -18.86
N SER A 12 12.91 -9.07 -19.20
CA SER A 12 13.27 -9.57 -20.54
C SER A 12 12.35 -9.04 -21.65
N TYR A 13 11.10 -8.72 -21.31
CA TYR A 13 10.14 -8.06 -22.20
C TYR A 13 10.29 -6.53 -22.26
N GLY A 14 11.27 -5.97 -21.54
CA GLY A 14 11.51 -4.53 -21.51
C GLY A 14 10.53 -3.76 -20.63
N LEU A 15 9.75 -4.44 -19.78
CA LEU A 15 9.01 -3.78 -18.71
C LEU A 15 10.01 -3.23 -17.70
N ASN A 16 9.68 -2.10 -17.08
CA ASN A 16 10.57 -1.37 -16.18
C ASN A 16 9.96 -1.09 -14.80
N PHE A 17 8.73 -1.55 -14.56
CA PHE A 17 7.96 -1.18 -13.39
C PHE A 17 6.93 -2.24 -13.02
N VAL A 18 6.68 -2.41 -11.71
CA VAL A 18 5.59 -3.20 -11.15
C VAL A 18 4.80 -2.40 -10.12
N ARG A 19 3.49 -2.61 -10.05
CA ARG A 19 2.64 -2.15 -8.95
C ARG A 19 2.28 -3.35 -8.10
N ILE A 20 2.49 -3.27 -6.78
CA ILE A 20 2.30 -4.40 -5.85
C ILE A 20 1.17 -4.05 -4.87
N PRO A 21 -0.07 -4.53 -5.13
CA PRO A 21 -1.17 -4.44 -4.19
C PRO A 21 -0.89 -5.21 -2.91
N ILE A 22 -1.12 -4.59 -1.76
CA ILE A 22 -1.03 -5.22 -0.45
C ILE A 22 -2.14 -4.70 0.47
N GLY A 23 -2.81 -5.60 1.19
CA GLY A 23 -3.85 -5.22 2.15
C GLY A 23 -3.28 -4.83 3.51
N TYR A 24 -3.99 -4.00 4.27
CA TYR A 24 -3.56 -3.54 5.60
C TYR A 24 -3.22 -4.71 6.55
N TRP A 25 -3.94 -5.82 6.42
CA TRP A 25 -3.80 -7.02 7.24
C TRP A 25 -2.41 -7.66 7.14
N ALA A 26 -1.66 -7.39 6.07
CA ALA A 26 -0.27 -7.85 5.95
C ALA A 26 0.66 -7.27 7.03
N PHE A 27 0.31 -6.10 7.56
CA PHE A 27 1.07 -5.36 8.56
C PHE A 27 0.41 -5.48 9.93
N LYS A 28 -0.88 -5.17 10.01
CA LYS A 28 -1.62 -5.15 11.27
C LYS A 28 -3.10 -5.52 11.06
N THR A 29 -3.67 -6.22 12.03
CA THR A 29 -5.07 -6.67 12.01
C THR A 29 -5.87 -6.07 13.15
N LEU A 30 -7.18 -5.96 12.96
CA LEU A 30 -8.14 -5.78 14.07
C LEU A 30 -8.31 -7.11 14.82
N ASP A 31 -8.70 -7.06 16.09
CA ASP A 31 -8.98 -8.26 16.89
C ASP A 31 -10.07 -9.16 16.27
N SER A 32 -10.98 -8.57 15.51
CA SER A 32 -12.07 -9.27 14.83
C SER A 32 -11.70 -9.82 13.45
N ASP A 33 -10.50 -9.53 12.94
CA ASP A 33 -10.14 -9.88 11.57
C ASP A 33 -9.87 -11.39 11.42
N PRO A 34 -10.35 -12.02 10.34
CA PRO A 34 -10.04 -13.41 10.03
C PRO A 34 -8.74 -13.57 9.22
N TYR A 35 -8.05 -12.46 8.90
CA TYR A 35 -6.91 -12.46 7.99
C TYR A 35 -5.67 -13.12 8.63
N VAL A 36 -4.88 -13.77 7.79
CA VAL A 36 -3.57 -14.30 8.16
C VAL A 36 -2.46 -13.34 7.72
N GLN A 37 -1.34 -13.35 8.43
CA GLN A 37 -0.15 -12.55 8.12
C GLN A 37 0.96 -13.40 7.48
N GLY A 38 1.99 -12.74 6.95
CA GLY A 38 3.16 -13.36 6.30
C GLY A 38 3.48 -12.80 4.90
N GLN A 39 2.62 -11.91 4.38
CA GLN A 39 2.75 -11.33 3.05
C GLN A 39 3.94 -10.38 2.93
N THR A 40 4.34 -9.71 4.01
CA THR A 40 5.48 -8.77 4.02
C THR A 40 6.80 -9.43 3.65
N GLU A 41 7.02 -10.70 4.02
CA GLU A 41 8.19 -11.47 3.59
C GLU A 41 8.25 -11.62 2.06
N TYR A 42 7.10 -11.83 1.42
CA TYR A 42 7.02 -11.94 -0.04
C TYR A 42 7.12 -10.59 -0.74
N LEU A 43 6.60 -9.52 -0.13
CA LEU A 43 6.82 -8.16 -0.61
C LEU A 43 8.31 -7.83 -0.64
N GLU A 44 9.04 -8.15 0.43
CA GLU A 44 10.49 -7.91 0.51
C GLU A 44 11.27 -8.72 -0.54
N LYS A 45 10.90 -9.99 -0.75
CA LYS A 45 11.47 -10.80 -1.85
C LYS A 45 11.21 -10.16 -3.21
N ALA A 46 9.98 -9.70 -3.47
CA ALA A 46 9.62 -9.03 -4.70
C ALA A 46 10.42 -7.73 -4.94
N LEU A 47 10.61 -6.91 -3.90
CA LEU A 47 11.45 -5.71 -3.98
C LEU A 47 12.93 -6.08 -4.24
N GLY A 48 13.41 -7.17 -3.66
CA GLY A 48 14.73 -7.72 -3.96
C GLY A 48 14.87 -8.14 -5.43
N TRP A 49 13.87 -8.82 -5.98
CA TRP A 49 13.85 -9.19 -7.40
C TRP A 49 13.77 -7.96 -8.32
N CYS A 50 13.01 -6.93 -7.95
CA CYS A 50 13.03 -5.66 -8.65
C CYS A 50 14.44 -5.06 -8.73
N GLN A 51 15.16 -5.03 -7.61
CA GLN A 51 16.55 -4.56 -7.57
C GLN A 51 17.44 -5.38 -8.52
N THR A 52 17.33 -6.72 -8.48
CA THR A 52 18.14 -7.63 -9.30
C THR A 52 17.93 -7.41 -10.80
N TYR A 53 16.67 -7.21 -11.23
CA TYR A 53 16.32 -7.12 -12.65
C TYR A 53 16.09 -5.68 -13.15
N GLY A 54 16.40 -4.67 -12.32
CA GLY A 54 16.31 -3.26 -12.71
C GLY A 54 14.89 -2.73 -12.85
N LEU A 55 13.90 -3.37 -12.22
CA LEU A 55 12.50 -2.92 -12.18
C LEU A 55 12.31 -1.92 -11.04
N LYS A 56 11.44 -0.93 -11.25
CA LYS A 56 10.94 -0.05 -10.18
C LYS A 56 9.63 -0.58 -9.62
N ALA A 57 9.26 -0.15 -8.41
CA ALA A 57 8.05 -0.61 -7.75
C ALA A 57 7.22 0.53 -7.17
N TRP A 58 5.89 0.36 -7.21
CA TRP A 58 4.98 0.96 -6.25
C TRP A 58 4.51 -0.07 -5.24
N ILE A 59 4.43 0.36 -3.98
CA ILE A 59 3.70 -0.35 -2.93
C ILE A 59 2.33 0.32 -2.82
N ASP A 60 1.28 -0.46 -3.02
CA ASP A 60 -0.09 0.04 -3.09
C ASP A 60 -0.92 -0.55 -1.94
N LEU A 61 -1.35 0.31 -1.01
CA LEU A 61 -2.26 -0.10 0.05
C LEU A 61 -3.66 -0.33 -0.53
N HIS A 62 -3.91 -1.57 -0.91
CA HIS A 62 -5.03 -1.92 -1.78
C HIS A 62 -6.35 -2.16 -1.02
N GLY A 63 -6.26 -2.43 0.27
CA GLY A 63 -7.40 -2.61 1.16
C GLY A 63 -7.12 -2.01 2.52
N VAL A 64 -8.09 -1.26 3.03
CA VAL A 64 -8.05 -0.62 4.36
C VAL A 64 -9.17 -1.18 5.26
N PRO A 65 -9.06 -1.07 6.60
CA PRO A 65 -10.06 -1.60 7.51
C PRO A 65 -11.47 -1.07 7.21
N GLY A 66 -12.45 -1.96 7.20
CA GLY A 66 -13.84 -1.63 6.87
C GLY A 66 -14.12 -1.35 5.38
N SER A 67 -13.12 -1.45 4.51
CA SER A 67 -13.17 -1.17 3.07
C SER A 67 -13.48 0.29 2.68
N GLN A 68 -12.70 0.77 1.71
CA GLN A 68 -12.80 2.09 1.10
C GLN A 68 -13.79 2.16 -0.06
N ASN A 69 -14.23 1.01 -0.60
CA ASN A 69 -15.04 0.97 -1.82
C ASN A 69 -16.07 -0.18 -1.91
N GLY A 70 -16.01 -1.16 -1.01
CA GLY A 70 -16.92 -2.31 -0.99
C GLY A 70 -16.68 -3.32 -2.11
N PHE A 71 -15.61 -3.18 -2.87
CA PHE A 71 -15.20 -4.17 -3.87
C PHE A 71 -14.48 -5.34 -3.20
N ASP A 72 -14.53 -6.52 -3.80
CA ASP A 72 -13.84 -7.69 -3.28
C ASP A 72 -12.31 -7.53 -3.28
N ASN A 73 -11.76 -6.75 -4.22
CA ASN A 73 -10.33 -6.42 -4.28
C ASN A 73 -9.82 -5.69 -3.01
N SER A 74 -10.70 -5.02 -2.26
CA SER A 74 -10.36 -4.39 -0.98
C SER A 74 -10.23 -5.38 0.19
N GLY A 75 -10.57 -6.66 -0.02
CA GLY A 75 -10.59 -7.72 1.00
C GLY A 75 -11.93 -7.89 1.71
N LEU A 76 -12.80 -6.87 1.69
CA LEU A 76 -14.13 -6.90 2.31
C LEU A 76 -15.20 -6.35 1.36
N ARG A 77 -15.95 -7.26 0.74
CA ARG A 77 -16.99 -6.91 -0.23
C ARG A 77 -18.26 -6.36 0.42
N ASP A 78 -18.98 -5.53 -0.32
CA ASP A 78 -20.33 -5.02 -0.03
C ASP A 78 -20.43 -4.08 1.19
N GLN A 79 -19.29 -3.67 1.77
CA GLN A 79 -19.21 -2.75 2.90
C GLN A 79 -18.33 -1.54 2.58
N ILE A 80 -18.73 -0.34 3.00
CA ILE A 80 -17.93 0.89 2.85
C ILE A 80 -17.91 1.58 4.21
N ASN A 81 -17.12 1.01 5.11
CA ASN A 81 -17.09 1.38 6.52
C ASN A 81 -15.79 2.06 6.94
N TRP A 82 -14.82 2.26 6.04
CA TRP A 82 -13.51 2.83 6.39
C TRP A 82 -13.61 4.12 7.22
N GLN A 83 -14.51 5.05 6.87
CA GLN A 83 -14.68 6.32 7.59
C GLN A 83 -15.73 6.29 8.71
N SER A 84 -16.28 5.11 9.04
CA SER A 84 -17.34 4.95 10.03
C SER A 84 -16.81 4.92 11.48
N GLN A 85 -15.54 4.59 11.68
CA GLN A 85 -14.89 4.49 12.98
C GLN A 85 -13.50 5.12 12.92
N GLU A 86 -13.15 5.92 13.92
CA GLU A 86 -11.81 6.52 14.00
C GLU A 86 -10.71 5.44 14.12
N SER A 87 -10.99 4.31 14.77
CA SER A 87 -10.06 3.17 14.86
C SER A 87 -9.65 2.59 13.49
N TYR A 88 -10.52 2.64 12.48
CA TYR A 88 -10.18 2.19 11.13
C TYR A 88 -9.25 3.17 10.42
N ILE A 89 -9.44 4.47 10.68
CA ILE A 89 -8.56 5.52 10.18
C ILE A 89 -7.21 5.43 10.86
N ASP A 90 -7.17 5.32 12.18
CA ASP A 90 -5.94 5.19 12.97
C ASP A 90 -5.12 3.99 12.51
N LEU A 91 -5.75 2.81 12.36
CA LEU A 91 -5.07 1.62 11.85
C LEU A 91 -4.55 1.81 10.42
N THR A 92 -5.28 2.53 9.56
CA THR A 92 -4.80 2.87 8.21
C THR A 92 -3.55 3.73 8.27
N LEU A 93 -3.56 4.76 9.12
CA LEU A 93 -2.42 5.67 9.30
C LEU A 93 -1.20 4.94 9.89
N GLU A 94 -1.41 4.05 10.86
CA GLU A 94 -0.35 3.22 11.42
C GLU A 94 0.29 2.31 10.37
N VAL A 95 -0.52 1.63 9.55
CA VAL A 95 0.00 0.78 8.45
C VAL A 95 0.77 1.60 7.43
N LEU A 96 0.26 2.77 7.04
CA LEU A 96 0.98 3.66 6.11
C LEU A 96 2.30 4.17 6.71
N SER A 97 2.30 4.50 8.01
CA SER A 97 3.52 4.89 8.72
C SER A 97 4.54 3.76 8.74
N GLU A 98 4.12 2.51 8.95
CA GLU A 98 5.01 1.34 8.90
C GLU A 98 5.57 1.10 7.49
N ILE A 99 4.71 1.13 6.46
CA ILE A 99 5.12 1.00 5.06
C ILE A 99 6.18 2.04 4.72
N SER A 100 5.91 3.31 4.99
CA SER A 100 6.86 4.36 4.63
C SER A 100 8.13 4.33 5.47
N THR A 101 8.03 4.12 6.78
CA THR A 101 9.23 4.01 7.64
C THR A 101 10.17 2.91 7.16
N LYS A 102 9.63 1.80 6.67
CA LYS A 102 10.41 0.65 6.23
C LYS A 102 10.91 0.78 4.79
N TYR A 103 10.06 1.21 3.86
CA TYR A 103 10.31 1.17 2.42
C TYR A 103 10.66 2.53 1.79
N SER A 104 10.72 3.62 2.58
CA SER A 104 11.24 4.93 2.16
C SER A 104 12.71 5.16 2.57
N THR A 105 13.42 4.11 2.96
CA THR A 105 14.83 4.18 3.38
C THR A 105 15.79 4.16 2.19
N SER A 106 17.06 4.51 2.41
CA SER A 106 18.12 4.42 1.38
C SER A 106 18.33 3.00 0.85
N GLN A 107 17.91 1.96 1.58
CA GLN A 107 17.95 0.59 1.11
C GLN A 107 16.99 0.36 -0.06
N TYR A 108 15.84 1.06 -0.08
CA TYR A 108 14.78 0.86 -1.06
C TYR A 108 14.65 2.04 -2.03
N SER A 109 15.44 3.11 -1.87
CA SER A 109 15.34 4.34 -2.67
C SER A 109 15.54 4.12 -4.17
N ASP A 110 16.32 3.11 -4.54
CA ASP A 110 16.57 2.76 -5.94
C ASP A 110 15.46 1.88 -6.54
N VAL A 111 14.56 1.31 -5.74
CA VAL A 111 13.50 0.40 -6.21
C VAL A 111 12.13 1.04 -6.05
N VAL A 112 11.79 1.47 -4.84
CA VAL A 112 10.46 1.96 -4.48
C VAL A 112 10.38 3.42 -4.85
N ILE A 113 9.71 3.70 -5.96
CA ILE A 113 9.57 5.05 -6.52
C ILE A 113 8.21 5.69 -6.18
N GLY A 114 7.34 4.96 -5.49
CA GLY A 114 6.07 5.49 -5.02
C GLY A 114 5.37 4.58 -4.02
N ILE A 115 4.58 5.21 -3.17
CA ILE A 115 3.66 4.57 -2.24
C ILE A 115 2.28 5.12 -2.56
N GLU A 116 1.36 4.25 -2.92
CA GLU A 116 -0.03 4.60 -3.17
C GLU A 116 -0.82 4.43 -1.88
N LEU A 117 -1.42 5.53 -1.43
CA LEU A 117 -1.93 5.65 -0.06
C LEU A 117 -3.15 4.76 0.19
N VAL A 118 -4.08 4.73 -0.77
CA VAL A 118 -5.28 3.91 -0.75
C VAL A 118 -5.73 3.71 -2.20
N ASN A 119 -5.89 2.46 -2.62
CA ASN A 119 -6.45 2.12 -3.93
C ASN A 119 -7.94 2.46 -4.02
N GLU A 120 -8.34 3.17 -5.07
CA GLU A 120 -9.74 3.34 -5.51
C GLU A 120 -10.76 3.64 -4.37
N PRO A 121 -10.54 4.65 -3.51
CA PRO A 121 -11.57 5.05 -2.56
C PRO A 121 -12.84 5.48 -3.30
N LEU A 122 -14.00 4.93 -2.95
CA LEU A 122 -15.25 5.22 -3.68
C LEU A 122 -15.77 6.61 -3.31
N GLY A 123 -15.20 7.64 -3.93
CA GLY A 123 -15.42 9.05 -3.62
C GLY A 123 -16.90 9.47 -3.47
N PRO A 124 -17.86 9.00 -4.29
CA PRO A 124 -19.28 9.31 -4.11
C PRO A 124 -19.89 8.81 -2.79
N SER A 125 -19.33 7.75 -2.20
CA SER A 125 -19.81 7.10 -0.98
C SER A 125 -19.04 7.50 0.28
N LEU A 126 -18.01 8.35 0.14
CA LEU A 126 -17.13 8.77 1.23
C LEU A 126 -17.28 10.27 1.54
N ASN A 127 -16.97 10.65 2.78
CA ASN A 127 -16.82 12.05 3.14
C ASN A 127 -15.50 12.58 2.56
N LYS A 128 -15.61 13.45 1.55
CA LYS A 128 -14.47 14.03 0.83
C LYS A 128 -13.52 14.83 1.74
N MET A 129 -14.04 15.54 2.74
CA MET A 129 -13.22 16.30 3.68
C MET A 129 -12.43 15.38 4.60
N LYS A 130 -13.06 14.31 5.10
CA LYS A 130 -12.34 13.28 5.87
C LYS A 130 -11.27 12.61 5.02
N LEU A 131 -11.59 12.23 3.78
CA LEU A 131 -10.63 11.64 2.84
C LEU A 131 -9.41 12.55 2.64
N PHE A 132 -9.65 13.83 2.32
CA PHE A 132 -8.60 14.82 2.17
C PHE A 132 -7.73 14.96 3.42
N ASN A 133 -8.34 15.00 4.60
CA ASN A 133 -7.60 15.11 5.86
C ASN A 133 -6.73 13.88 6.14
N ILE A 134 -7.24 12.67 5.88
CA ILE A 134 -6.46 11.44 6.04
C ILE A 134 -5.23 11.48 5.13
N MET A 135 -5.42 11.81 3.84
CA MET A 135 -4.32 11.93 2.89
C MET A 135 -3.29 12.98 3.35
N LYS A 136 -3.76 14.14 3.81
CA LYS A 136 -2.90 15.21 4.32
C LYS A 136 -2.09 14.77 5.54
N MET A 137 -2.69 14.04 6.49
CA MET A 137 -2.01 13.54 7.68
C MET A 137 -0.86 12.61 7.29
N VAL A 138 -1.09 11.70 6.34
CA VAL A 138 -0.05 10.81 5.85
C VAL A 138 1.08 11.62 5.20
N ILE A 139 0.78 12.48 4.23
CA ILE A 139 1.79 13.29 3.54
C ILE A 139 2.64 14.08 4.54
N MET A 140 2.02 14.74 5.52
CA MET A 140 2.74 15.48 6.56
C MET A 140 3.62 14.58 7.43
N SER A 141 3.17 13.37 7.76
CA SER A 141 4.00 12.40 8.49
C SER A 141 5.22 11.97 7.68
N LEU A 142 5.10 11.90 6.35
CA LEU A 142 6.18 11.48 5.45
C LEU A 142 7.16 12.59 5.12
N GLU A 143 6.72 13.84 4.98
CA GLU A 143 7.61 14.99 4.74
C GLU A 143 8.61 15.23 5.89
N THR A 144 8.31 14.75 7.10
CA THR A 144 9.24 14.78 8.23
C THR A 144 10.31 13.68 8.17
N MET A 145 10.15 12.68 7.30
CA MET A 145 11.06 11.56 7.06
C MET A 145 11.70 11.72 5.67
N VAL A 146 12.92 12.25 5.62
CA VAL A 146 13.64 12.62 4.40
C VAL A 146 13.65 11.54 3.31
N MET A 147 12.80 11.68 2.28
CA MET A 147 13.05 11.37 0.86
C MET A 147 11.80 11.64 -0.01
N PHE A 148 12.00 12.12 -1.24
CA PHE A 148 10.95 12.29 -2.25
C PHE A 148 10.53 10.95 -2.85
N GLN A 149 9.57 10.26 -2.23
CA GLN A 149 8.75 9.27 -2.93
C GLN A 149 7.48 9.93 -3.47
N LEU A 150 7.11 9.60 -4.70
CA LEU A 150 5.89 10.11 -5.31
C LEU A 150 4.68 9.42 -4.67
N LEU A 151 3.77 10.22 -4.14
CA LEU A 151 2.51 9.78 -3.56
C LEU A 151 1.42 9.83 -4.63
N PHE A 152 0.76 8.70 -4.86
CA PHE A 152 -0.30 8.57 -5.85
C PHE A 152 -1.66 8.36 -5.18
N MET A 153 -2.71 8.88 -5.82
CA MET A 153 -4.11 8.64 -5.51
C MET A 153 -4.83 8.42 -6.85
N MET A 154 -5.46 7.25 -7.02
CA MET A 154 -6.21 6.89 -8.22
C MET A 154 -7.71 6.82 -7.95
#